data_AF-A0A822E597-F1
#
_entry.id   AF-A0A822E597-F1
#
_cell.length_a   1.000
_cell.length_b   1.000
_cell.length_c   1.000
_cell.angle_alpha   90.00
_cell.angle_beta   90.00
_cell.angle_gamma   90.00
#
_symmetry.space_group_name_H-M   'P 1'
#
loop_
_entity.id
_entity.type
_entity.pdbx_description
1 polymer ?
#
loop_
_entity_poly.entity_id
_entity_poly.type
_entity_poly.pdbx_seq_one_letter_code
_entity_poly.pdbx_strand_id
1 'polypeptide(L)'
;MSGDYCGGDRLTDGQDPKVMINGMQEHIQLPLEPSQAKLIIEQCSLAPFGRKDKTILDKSVRHTWQLNPSSFIITNSEWKIHTLNNLKSKIVSDLGLNQDWIKNDLIDLQLYRLLLYEKDSFFKIHRDSEKVDGMFATLVIILPSHYKGGEFVIKHYNQER
;
A
#
# COMPACT_ATOMS: atom_id res chain seq x y z
N MET A 1 -25.08 6.15 8.78
CA MET A 1 -23.65 6.42 8.48
C MET A 1 -23.54 6.59 6.97
N SER A 2 -22.82 7.62 6.50
CA SER A 2 -22.77 8.03 5.09
C SER A 2 -21.45 7.67 4.39
N GLY A 3 -20.83 6.56 4.79
CA GLY A 3 -19.56 6.08 4.24
C GLY A 3 -19.74 5.07 3.11
N ASP A 4 -18.65 4.79 2.42
CA ASP A 4 -18.58 3.79 1.35
C ASP A 4 -17.67 2.61 1.75
N TYR A 5 -17.73 1.49 1.02
CA TYR A 5 -16.89 0.31 1.28
C TYR A 5 -15.42 0.52 0.88
N CYS A 6 -15.13 1.60 0.14
CA CYS A 6 -13.80 2.05 -0.22
C CYS A 6 -13.78 3.55 -0.52
N GLY A 7 -12.60 4.16 -0.39
CA GLY A 7 -12.33 5.52 -0.82
C GLY A 7 -10.92 5.62 -1.36
N GLY A 8 -10.65 6.66 -2.13
CA GLY A 8 -9.33 6.88 -2.73
C GLY A 8 -9.36 8.09 -3.64
N ASP A 9 -8.25 8.81 -3.67
CA ASP A 9 -8.02 9.92 -4.60
C ASP A 9 -6.51 10.20 -4.69
N ARG A 10 -6.11 11.06 -5.61
CA ARG A 10 -4.74 11.56 -5.70
C ARG A 10 -4.43 12.49 -4.53
N LEU A 11 -3.36 12.19 -3.80
CA LEU A 11 -2.81 13.09 -2.78
C LEU A 11 -2.02 14.21 -3.47
N THR A 12 -2.58 15.43 -3.50
CA THR A 12 -1.95 16.58 -4.17
C THR A 12 -0.91 17.29 -3.29
N ASP A 13 -1.02 17.15 -1.97
CA ASP A 13 -0.14 17.70 -0.94
C ASP A 13 0.71 16.62 -0.23
N GLY A 14 0.62 15.38 -0.72
CA GLY A 14 1.38 14.24 -0.20
C GLY A 14 2.88 14.47 -0.31
N GLN A 15 3.58 14.23 0.79
CA GLN A 15 5.03 14.37 0.86
C GLN A 15 5.70 13.11 0.28
N ASP A 16 6.92 13.22 -0.25
CA ASP A 16 7.69 12.03 -0.64
C ASP A 16 8.09 11.25 0.62
N PRO A 17 7.78 9.95 0.77
CA PRO A 17 8.18 9.16 1.94
C PRO A 17 9.71 9.05 2.12
N LYS A 18 10.50 9.26 1.06
CA LYS A 18 11.95 9.04 1.05
C LYS A 18 12.30 7.65 1.58
N VAL A 19 11.77 6.63 0.90
CA VAL A 19 11.98 5.21 1.24
C VAL A 19 13.44 4.83 0.98
N MET A 20 14.13 4.37 2.01
CA MET A 20 15.50 3.85 1.91
C MET A 20 15.48 2.34 2.17
N ILE A 21 15.91 1.56 1.17
CA ILE A 21 15.95 0.10 1.23
C ILE A 21 17.32 -0.33 1.74
N ASN A 22 17.35 -1.32 2.63
CA ASN A 22 18.60 -1.90 3.14
C ASN A 22 19.44 -2.44 1.97
N GLY A 23 20.71 -2.05 1.89
CA GLY A 23 21.61 -2.45 0.80
C GLY A 23 21.63 -1.51 -0.39
N MET A 24 20.75 -0.51 -0.46
CA MET A 24 20.81 0.57 -1.44
C MET A 24 21.48 1.82 -0.85
N GLN A 25 22.19 2.58 -1.69
CA GLN A 25 22.89 3.80 -1.27
C GLN A 25 21.98 5.03 -1.24
N GLU A 26 20.93 5.04 -2.06
CA GLU A 26 20.01 6.16 -2.23
C GLU A 26 18.57 5.73 -1.91
N HIS A 27 17.73 6.72 -1.62
CA HIS A 27 16.29 6.49 -1.52
C HIS A 27 15.67 6.22 -2.89
N ILE A 28 14.49 5.60 -2.89
CA ILE A 28 13.67 5.45 -4.09
C ILE A 28 13.36 6.85 -4.65
N GLN A 29 13.82 7.11 -5.87
CA GLN A 29 13.50 8.34 -6.59
C GLN A 29 12.10 8.23 -7.18
N LEU A 30 11.33 9.31 -7.10
CA LEU A 30 9.95 9.38 -7.59
C LEU A 30 9.84 10.52 -8.62
N PRO A 31 9.31 10.28 -9.84
CA PRO A 31 8.81 9.00 -10.34
C PRO A 31 9.87 7.90 -10.43
N LEU A 32 9.47 6.65 -10.13
CA LEU A 32 10.39 5.51 -10.18
C LEU A 32 10.84 5.23 -11.62
N GLU A 33 12.15 5.26 -11.82
CA GLU A 33 12.79 4.96 -13.10
C GLU A 33 13.11 3.46 -13.28
N PRO A 34 13.08 2.93 -14.53
CA PRO A 34 13.32 1.51 -14.78
C PRO A 34 14.67 0.97 -14.31
N SER A 35 15.72 1.80 -14.33
CA SER A 35 17.06 1.42 -13.86
C SER A 35 17.06 1.16 -12.35
N GLN A 36 16.45 2.06 -11.58
CA GLN A 36 16.35 1.91 -10.13
C GLN A 36 15.38 0.77 -9.76
N ALA A 37 14.29 0.58 -10.52
CA ALA A 37 13.38 -0.53 -10.30
C ALA A 37 14.08 -1.90 -10.36
N LYS A 38 15.03 -2.09 -11.29
CA LYS A 38 15.83 -3.34 -11.37
C LYS A 38 16.67 -3.56 -10.11
N LEU A 39 17.32 -2.51 -9.61
CA LEU A 39 18.09 -2.58 -8.36
C LEU A 39 17.20 -2.89 -7.16
N ILE A 40 15.98 -2.35 -7.12
CA ILE A 40 14.99 -2.66 -6.08
C ILE A 40 14.58 -4.14 -6.15
N ILE A 41 14.35 -4.69 -7.36
CA ILE A 41 14.01 -6.12 -7.55
C ILE A 41 15.09 -7.03 -6.97
N GLU A 42 16.37 -6.67 -7.09
CA GLU A 42 17.48 -7.45 -6.53
C GLU A 42 17.42 -7.55 -4.99
N GLN A 43 16.76 -6.60 -4.32
CA GLN A 43 16.53 -6.63 -2.87
C GLN A 43 15.21 -7.30 -2.49
N CYS A 44 14.33 -7.58 -3.46
CA CYS A 44 13.00 -8.11 -3.22
C CYS A 44 12.96 -9.62 -3.12
N SER A 45 11.90 -10.12 -2.48
CA SER A 45 11.43 -11.50 -2.64
C SER A 45 10.14 -11.52 -3.44
N LEU A 46 9.78 -12.66 -4.03
CA LEU A 46 8.46 -12.81 -4.63
C LEU A 46 7.37 -12.80 -3.55
N ALA A 47 6.32 -12.02 -3.77
CA ALA A 47 5.24 -11.87 -2.83
C ALA A 47 4.40 -13.16 -2.74
N PRO A 48 4.30 -13.79 -1.56
CA PRO A 48 3.41 -14.91 -1.38
C PRO A 48 1.96 -14.42 -1.28
N PHE A 49 1.02 -15.36 -1.36
CA PHE A 49 -0.39 -15.13 -1.06
C PHE A 49 -0.88 -16.15 -0.03
N GLY A 50 -1.92 -15.76 0.72
CA GLY A 50 -2.57 -16.64 1.69
C GLY A 50 -3.60 -17.54 1.00
N ARG A 51 -3.58 -18.82 1.34
CA ARG A 51 -4.63 -19.79 0.99
C ARG A 51 -5.05 -20.50 2.28
N LYS A 52 -6.15 -20.02 2.89
CA LYS A 52 -6.59 -20.44 4.23
C LYS A 52 -5.48 -20.20 5.26
N ASP A 53 -5.02 -21.26 5.91
CA ASP A 53 -3.99 -21.34 6.93
C ASP A 53 -2.55 -21.39 6.37
N LYS A 54 -2.38 -21.38 5.04
CA LYS A 54 -1.06 -21.53 4.40
C LYS A 54 -0.62 -20.29 3.62
N THR A 55 0.67 -20.00 3.70
CA THR A 55 1.36 -19.02 2.85
C THR A 55 2.01 -19.77 1.69
N ILE A 56 1.61 -19.47 0.45
CA ILE A 56 2.05 -20.19 -0.75
C ILE A 56 2.64 -19.21 -1.77
N LEU A 57 3.69 -19.64 -2.45
CA LEU A 57 4.25 -18.96 -3.62
C LEU A 57 3.70 -19.65 -4.89
N ASP A 58 2.74 -19.01 -5.55
CA ASP A 58 2.15 -19.48 -6.82
C ASP A 58 2.07 -18.30 -7.79
N LYS A 59 2.97 -18.31 -8.78
CA LYS A 59 3.07 -17.27 -9.81
C LYS A 59 1.84 -17.21 -10.71
N SER A 60 0.99 -18.25 -10.73
CA SER A 60 -0.28 -18.23 -11.46
C SER A 60 -1.39 -17.47 -10.72
N VAL A 61 -1.18 -17.17 -9.43
CA VAL A 61 -2.14 -16.41 -8.60
C VAL A 61 -1.64 -15.00 -8.35
N ARG A 62 -0.34 -14.88 -8.06
CA ARG A 62 0.31 -13.61 -7.77
C ARG A 62 1.72 -13.59 -8.35
N HIS A 63 1.97 -12.60 -9.19
CA HIS A 63 3.30 -12.27 -9.66
C HIS A 63 3.57 -10.82 -9.25
N THR A 64 4.35 -10.64 -8.18
CA THR A 64 4.68 -9.33 -7.62
C THR A 64 5.95 -9.46 -6.79
N TRP A 65 6.79 -8.43 -6.78
CA TRP A 65 7.94 -8.33 -5.89
C TRP A 65 7.54 -7.65 -4.57
N GLN A 66 8.13 -8.05 -3.45
CA GLN A 66 7.87 -7.44 -2.15
C GLN A 66 9.14 -7.24 -1.31
N LEU A 67 9.06 -6.22 -0.46
CA LEU A 67 9.93 -6.01 0.69
C LEU A 67 9.11 -6.03 1.97
N ASN A 68 9.66 -6.69 2.99
CA ASN A 68 9.11 -6.64 4.35
C ASN A 68 9.43 -5.28 4.99
N PRO A 69 8.64 -4.80 5.97
CA PRO A 69 8.90 -3.53 6.65
C PRO A 69 10.28 -3.44 7.32
N SER A 70 10.87 -4.57 7.71
CA SER A 70 12.23 -4.60 8.28
C SER A 70 13.34 -4.40 7.23
N SER A 71 13.01 -4.46 5.94
CA SER A 71 13.97 -4.33 4.83
C SER A 71 14.11 -2.90 4.31
N PHE A 72 13.36 -1.95 4.85
CA PHE A 72 13.44 -0.54 4.45
C PHE A 72 12.98 0.38 5.57
N ILE A 73 13.31 1.66 5.46
CA ILE A 73 12.80 2.70 6.35
C ILE A 73 12.25 3.88 5.54
N ILE A 74 11.27 4.56 6.12
CA ILE A 74 10.73 5.83 5.61
C ILE A 74 11.44 6.94 6.37
N THR A 75 12.18 7.79 5.66
CA THR A 75 13.09 8.75 6.31
C THR A 75 12.53 10.17 6.40
N ASN A 76 11.50 10.50 5.63
CA ASN A 76 10.89 11.83 5.69
C ASN A 76 9.91 11.94 6.87
N SER A 77 10.19 12.81 7.83
CA SER A 77 9.28 13.06 8.97
C SER A 77 7.95 13.68 8.53
N GLU A 78 7.94 14.50 7.48
CA GLU A 78 6.73 15.15 6.97
C GLU A 78 5.76 14.14 6.34
N TRP A 79 6.25 12.99 5.88
CA TRP A 79 5.38 11.88 5.49
C TRP A 79 4.48 11.47 6.66
N LYS A 80 5.08 11.27 7.84
CA LYS A 80 4.36 10.84 9.03
C LYS A 80 3.51 11.96 9.62
N ILE A 81 4.09 13.16 9.78
CA ILE A 81 3.45 14.28 10.47
C ILE A 81 2.33 14.89 9.64
N HIS A 82 2.48 14.97 8.32
CA HIS A 82 1.52 15.60 7.43
C HIS A 82 0.70 14.55 6.68
N THR A 83 1.35 13.73 5.85
CA THR A 83 0.64 12.88 4.87
C THR A 83 -0.21 11.80 5.55
N LEU A 84 0.36 11.04 6.50
CA LEU A 84 -0.36 9.99 7.21
C LEU A 84 -1.48 10.54 8.11
N ASN A 85 -1.27 11.69 8.75
CA ASN A 85 -2.30 12.32 9.58
C ASN A 85 -3.48 12.83 8.75
N ASN A 86 -3.23 13.46 7.61
CA ASN A 86 -4.29 13.86 6.68
C ASN A 86 -5.07 12.65 6.15
N LEU A 87 -4.36 11.54 5.87
CA LEU A 87 -4.97 10.29 5.45
C LEU A 87 -5.90 9.69 6.52
N LYS A 88 -5.58 9.77 7.82
CA LYS A 88 -6.49 9.29 8.88
C LYS A 88 -7.86 9.99 8.78
N SER A 89 -7.86 11.32 8.64
CA SER A 89 -9.08 12.12 8.49
C SER A 89 -9.86 11.74 7.24
N LYS A 90 -9.17 11.54 6.11
CA LYS A 90 -9.79 11.09 4.86
C LYS A 90 -10.41 9.70 4.99
N ILE A 91 -9.72 8.75 5.62
CA ILE A 91 -10.23 7.38 5.88
C ILE A 91 -11.53 7.44 6.70
N VAL A 92 -11.55 8.22 7.79
CA VAL A 92 -12.74 8.37 8.63
C VAL A 92 -13.92 8.97 7.85
N SER A 93 -13.65 9.97 7.01
CA SER A 93 -14.68 10.55 6.13
C SER A 93 -15.18 9.56 5.08
N ASP A 94 -14.27 8.97 4.29
CA ASP A 94 -14.60 8.13 3.14
C ASP A 94 -15.33 6.85 3.57
N LEU A 95 -14.94 6.25 4.70
CA LEU A 95 -15.56 5.04 5.25
C LEU A 95 -16.74 5.35 6.20
N GLY A 96 -17.06 6.62 6.43
CA GLY A 96 -18.17 7.06 7.27
C GLY A 96 -18.06 6.62 8.73
N LEU A 97 -16.83 6.60 9.26
CA LEU A 97 -16.53 6.26 10.64
C LEU A 97 -16.89 7.41 11.57
N ASN A 98 -16.94 7.14 12.89
CA ASN A 98 -17.20 8.18 13.87
C ASN A 98 -16.01 9.17 13.91
N GLN A 99 -16.29 10.46 13.75
CA GLN A 99 -15.30 11.55 13.81
C GLN A 99 -14.54 11.61 15.14
N ASP A 100 -15.14 11.11 16.22
CA ASP A 100 -14.47 11.02 17.52
C ASP A 100 -13.28 10.04 17.49
N TRP A 101 -13.18 9.16 16.50
CA TRP A 101 -12.01 8.29 16.33
C TRP A 101 -10.74 9.08 16.02
N ILE A 102 -10.83 10.19 15.28
CA ILE A 102 -9.67 11.08 15.07
C ILE A 102 -9.35 11.84 16.35
N LYS A 103 -10.37 12.39 17.02
CA LYS A 103 -10.17 13.20 18.24
C LYS A 103 -9.51 12.41 19.37
N ASN A 104 -9.80 11.12 19.45
CA ASN A 104 -9.26 10.21 20.47
C ASN A 104 -8.09 9.35 19.96
N ASP A 105 -7.53 9.66 18.78
CA ASP A 105 -6.42 8.94 18.14
C ASP A 105 -6.61 7.40 18.08
N LEU A 106 -7.82 6.96 17.72
CA LEU A 106 -8.22 5.55 17.64
C LEU A 106 -7.91 4.90 16.29
N ILE A 107 -7.43 5.67 15.31
CA ILE A 107 -7.00 5.16 14.00
C ILE A 107 -5.49 5.00 14.00
N ASP A 108 -5.02 3.77 13.83
CA ASP A 108 -3.61 3.47 13.65
C ASP A 108 -3.33 2.95 12.22
N LEU A 109 -2.21 3.40 11.64
CA LEU A 109 -1.79 3.04 10.28
C LEU A 109 -0.55 2.17 10.34
N GLN A 110 -0.72 0.88 10.10
CA GLN A 110 0.33 -0.12 10.22
C GLN A 110 0.98 -0.42 8.87
N LEU A 111 2.28 -0.15 8.74
CA LEU A 111 3.05 -0.45 7.54
C LEU A 111 3.18 -1.96 7.38
N TYR A 112 2.62 -2.51 6.29
CA TYR A 112 2.61 -3.95 6.09
C TYR A 112 3.66 -4.46 5.10
N ARG A 113 3.76 -3.87 3.92
CA ARG A 113 4.69 -4.30 2.86
C ARG A 113 4.88 -3.20 1.83
N LEU A 114 6.03 -3.21 1.18
CA LEU A 114 6.24 -2.47 -0.07
C LEU A 114 6.19 -3.46 -1.23
N LEU A 115 5.41 -3.12 -2.26
CA LEU A 115 5.21 -3.96 -3.44
C LEU A 115 5.76 -3.27 -4.68
N LEU A 116 6.39 -4.05 -5.55
CA LEU A 116 6.80 -3.60 -6.87
C LEU A 116 6.19 -4.52 -7.92
N TYR A 117 5.41 -3.92 -8.81
CA TYR A 117 4.81 -4.58 -9.97
C TYR A 117 5.66 -4.26 -11.19
N GLU A 118 6.28 -5.29 -11.76
CA GLU A 118 6.93 -5.17 -13.06
C GLU A 118 5.94 -5.48 -14.19
N LYS A 119 6.40 -5.38 -15.43
CA LYS A 119 5.59 -5.76 -16.59
C LYS A 119 5.03 -7.19 -16.41
N ASP A 120 3.75 -7.37 -16.76
CA ASP A 120 3.04 -8.65 -16.69
C ASP A 120 2.86 -9.18 -15.23
N SER A 121 3.19 -8.39 -14.21
CA SER A 121 2.81 -8.65 -12.83
C SER A 121 1.31 -8.50 -12.63
N PHE A 122 0.74 -9.33 -11.77
CA PHE A 122 -0.68 -9.31 -11.45
C PHE A 122 -0.95 -9.88 -10.06
N PHE A 123 -2.14 -9.61 -9.55
CA PHE A 123 -2.71 -10.35 -8.44
C PHE A 123 -4.18 -10.62 -8.77
N LYS A 124 -4.58 -11.90 -8.79
CA LYS A 124 -5.99 -12.27 -9.02
C LYS A 124 -6.91 -11.63 -7.97
N ILE A 125 -8.19 -11.49 -8.34
CA ILE A 125 -9.25 -11.03 -7.44
C ILE A 125 -9.19 -11.82 -6.13
N HIS A 126 -9.10 -11.10 -5.02
CA HIS A 126 -9.00 -11.66 -3.69
C HIS A 126 -9.65 -10.71 -2.68
N ARG A 127 -9.85 -11.24 -1.47
CA ARG A 127 -10.20 -10.46 -0.29
C ARG A 127 -9.01 -10.48 0.64
N ASP A 128 -8.60 -9.32 1.12
CA ASP A 128 -7.57 -9.25 2.16
C ASP A 128 -8.05 -9.93 3.44
N SER A 129 -7.15 -10.66 4.09
CA SER A 129 -7.37 -11.16 5.43
C SER A 129 -6.88 -10.13 6.43
N GLU A 130 -7.52 -10.09 7.60
CA GLU A 130 -7.00 -9.36 8.76
C GLU A 130 -5.56 -9.81 9.07
N LYS A 131 -4.71 -8.86 9.42
CA LYS A 131 -3.28 -9.06 9.72
C LYS A 131 -2.93 -8.77 11.18
N VAL A 132 -3.74 -7.94 11.82
CA VAL A 132 -3.63 -7.54 13.22
C VAL A 132 -5.03 -7.41 13.79
N ASP A 133 -5.17 -7.60 15.10
CA ASP A 133 -6.46 -7.47 15.78
C ASP A 133 -7.04 -6.07 15.59
N GLY A 134 -8.33 -6.00 15.26
CA GLY A 134 -9.02 -4.73 14.99
C GLY A 134 -8.74 -4.13 13.61
N MET A 135 -8.03 -4.82 12.72
CA MET A 135 -7.90 -4.41 11.31
C MET A 135 -9.29 -4.40 10.65
N PHE A 136 -9.71 -3.24 10.15
CA PHE A 136 -11.01 -3.08 9.47
C PHE A 136 -10.89 -2.64 8.00
N ALA A 137 -9.70 -2.19 7.56
CA ALA A 137 -9.46 -1.73 6.20
C ALA A 137 -7.99 -1.93 5.78
N THR A 138 -7.76 -1.92 4.47
CA THR A 138 -6.42 -1.86 3.86
C THR A 138 -6.22 -0.47 3.26
N LEU A 139 -5.10 0.19 3.57
CA LEU A 139 -4.66 1.42 2.91
C LEU A 139 -3.58 1.07 1.88
N VAL A 140 -3.81 1.42 0.61
CA VAL A 140 -2.84 1.28 -0.48
C VAL A 140 -2.39 2.68 -0.91
N ILE A 141 -1.08 2.92 -0.92
CA ILE A 141 -0.51 4.16 -1.45
C ILE A 141 0.32 3.81 -2.68
N ILE A 142 -0.06 4.36 -3.83
CA ILE A 142 0.64 4.18 -5.10
C ILE A 142 1.64 5.33 -5.23
N LEU A 143 2.93 5.01 -5.19
CA LEU A 143 3.98 5.99 -5.40
C LEU A 143 4.13 6.33 -6.89
N PRO A 144 4.50 7.58 -7.24
CA PRO A 144 4.69 7.99 -8.63
C PRO A 144 5.65 7.06 -9.38
N SER A 145 5.21 6.59 -10.54
CA SER A 145 6.00 5.80 -11.48
C SER A 145 5.38 5.90 -12.86
N HIS A 146 6.18 5.66 -13.90
CA HIS A 146 5.68 5.55 -15.26
C HIS A 146 5.20 4.11 -15.52
N TYR A 147 3.90 3.92 -15.69
CA TYR A 147 3.31 2.60 -15.99
C TYR A 147 2.08 2.71 -16.90
N LYS A 148 1.68 1.58 -17.47
CA LYS A 148 0.44 1.42 -18.26
C LYS A 148 -0.26 0.14 -17.83
N GLY A 149 -1.58 0.19 -17.70
CA GLY A 149 -2.37 -0.88 -17.05
C GLY A 149 -2.24 -0.77 -15.53
N GLY A 150 -2.34 -1.90 -14.82
CA GLY A 150 -2.17 -1.93 -13.36
C GLY A 150 -3.35 -1.29 -12.62
N GLU A 151 -4.54 -1.34 -13.21
CA GLU A 151 -5.76 -0.80 -12.64
C GLU A 151 -6.03 -1.41 -11.26
N PHE A 152 -6.24 -0.55 -10.26
CA PHE A 152 -6.61 -0.97 -8.91
C PHE A 152 -8.13 -1.00 -8.79
N VAL A 153 -8.70 -2.20 -8.96
CA VAL A 153 -10.16 -2.39 -9.01
C VAL A 153 -10.68 -2.98 -7.70
N ILE A 154 -11.70 -2.34 -7.13
CA ILE A 154 -12.37 -2.77 -5.89
C ILE A 154 -13.80 -3.17 -6.22
N LYS A 155 -14.19 -4.39 -5.85
CA LYS A 155 -15.55 -4.91 -6.03
C LYS A 155 -16.24 -5.14 -4.69
N HIS A 156 -17.48 -4.68 -4.59
CA HIS A 156 -18.33 -4.91 -3.42
C HIS A 156 -19.77 -5.17 -3.86
N TYR A 157 -20.27 -6.39 -3.64
CA TYR A 157 -21.54 -6.86 -4.20
C TYR A 157 -21.63 -6.60 -5.72
N ASN A 158 -22.55 -5.73 -6.14
CA ASN A 158 -22.78 -5.39 -7.55
C ASN A 158 -22.08 -4.08 -7.97
N GLN A 159 -21.20 -3.53 -7.13
CA GLN A 159 -20.47 -2.29 -7.36
C GLN A 159 -19.00 -2.58 -7.67
N GLU A 160 -18.44 -1.80 -8.59
CA GLU A 160 -17.04 -1.83 -9.00
C GLU A 160 -16.51 -0.39 -9.08
N ARG A 161 -15.32 -0.15 -8.53
CA ARG A 161 -14.59 1.11 -8.62
C ARG A 161 -13.15 0.86 -9.05
#